data_AF-A0A6J8ECE1-F1
#
_entry.id   AF-A0A6J8ECE1-F1
#
_cell.length_a   1.000
_cell.length_b   1.000
_cell.length_c   1.000
_cell.angle_alpha   90.00
_cell.angle_beta   90.00
_cell.angle_gamma   90.00
#
_symmetry.space_group_name_H-M   'P 1'
#
loop_
_entity.id
_entity.type
_entity.pdbx_description
1 polymer ?
#
loop_
_entity_poly.entity_id
_entity_poly.type
_entity_poly.pdbx_seq_one_letter_code
_entity_poly.pdbx_strand_id
1 'polypeptide(L)'
;MVARAKNHPSALPSSPLYEKAHQQILTEIENGNYEFTESTPKIISPLGVIPKPDGGVRIIHDCSRPLGSAVNDFAEDMEKQKFQSVDDAAKLVTKNCFMAKVDLKSAYRSVGISRCSQQTPSLELRLPLTKLQQLRAELADFKQRKHVSKKQLQSLAGKLNWASSVVHGRRVFLRRIIDGIMKLKHDWHKMRLCGDILHDIHWWYNFMSTFNEKSLLLNTNPVTSIYTDACKTGAGGIFGTDWFYVNWKEDFPFAQSLHINEQEAFAVALAAKRWAKCWKNRRVHIFCDNSSTGAKHVLGTMVQRKLPVTPQLLKKILTTLDLQNPNHISFWAACLVAFFSFFRKSNLFVPTLAEFDAGKHLSRQDIVFQTSGTLLRIRKSKTIQFANRLLEIPLPRILNSPLCPSQALLLHVKMIPAVSCPSPAFLHISKGTTVPLTYSTFLHMLKHSLSQLKLDTSGYSSHSFRRGGATFALECGVSSDLIQAQGDWKSEAYKGYLDPSFSHKQQVMNAFASALSQ
;
A
#
# COMPACT_ATOMS: atom_id res chain seq x y z
N MET A 1 -18.90 -31.49 32.95
CA MET A 1 -19.25 -32.62 32.06
C MET A 1 -18.59 -32.36 30.71
N VAL A 2 -17.84 -33.31 30.15
CA VAL A 2 -17.09 -33.10 28.89
C VAL A 2 -18.07 -33.16 27.71
N ALA A 3 -18.14 -32.09 26.92
CA ALA A 3 -18.95 -32.07 25.70
C ALA A 3 -18.23 -32.88 24.62
N ARG A 4 -18.79 -34.03 24.20
CA ARG A 4 -18.20 -34.89 23.17
C ARG A 4 -19.24 -35.44 22.22
N ALA A 5 -18.83 -35.66 20.97
CA ALA A 5 -19.60 -36.40 19.98
C ALA A 5 -18.79 -37.57 19.43
N LYS A 6 -19.48 -38.58 18.88
CA LYS A 6 -18.82 -39.72 18.23
C LYS A 6 -18.20 -39.28 16.91
N ASN A 7 -17.04 -39.86 16.58
CA ASN A 7 -16.39 -39.69 15.28
C ASN A 7 -17.35 -40.04 14.13
N HIS A 8 -17.15 -39.38 13.00
CA HIS A 8 -17.86 -39.70 11.77
C HIS A 8 -17.47 -41.11 11.28
N PRO A 9 -18.35 -41.82 10.55
CA PRO A 9 -18.08 -43.18 10.08
C PRO A 9 -16.76 -43.33 9.32
N SER A 10 -16.32 -42.28 8.61
CA SER A 10 -15.06 -42.27 7.87
C SER A 10 -13.81 -42.28 8.74
N ALA A 11 -13.92 -41.97 10.03
CA ALA A 11 -12.85 -41.93 11.03
C ALA A 11 -12.95 -43.08 12.06
N LEU A 12 -13.83 -44.06 11.83
CA LEU A 12 -13.92 -45.27 12.66
C LEU A 12 -12.99 -46.37 12.15
N PRO A 13 -12.58 -47.33 13.01
CA PRO A 13 -11.74 -48.46 12.60
C PRO A 13 -12.29 -49.29 11.44
N SER A 14 -13.61 -49.28 11.24
CA SER A 14 -14.29 -49.93 10.11
C SER A 14 -14.05 -49.25 8.75
N SER A 15 -13.44 -48.06 8.72
CA SER A 15 -13.16 -47.31 7.50
C SER A 15 -11.83 -47.73 6.87
N PRO A 16 -11.75 -47.90 5.54
CA PRO A 16 -10.49 -48.18 4.85
C PRO A 16 -9.49 -47.02 4.93
N LEU A 17 -9.93 -45.84 5.39
CA LEU A 17 -9.09 -44.65 5.56
C LEU A 17 -8.48 -44.52 6.96
N TYR A 18 -8.87 -45.40 7.90
CA TYR A 18 -8.51 -45.28 9.32
C TYR A 18 -7.00 -45.32 9.55
N GLU A 19 -6.30 -46.32 9.00
CA GLU A 19 -4.85 -46.47 9.18
C GLU A 19 -4.06 -45.26 8.64
N LYS A 20 -4.45 -44.76 7.47
CA LYS A 20 -3.83 -43.56 6.89
C LYS A 20 -4.08 -42.31 7.75
N ALA A 21 -5.28 -42.20 8.34
CA ALA A 21 -5.60 -41.10 9.23
C ALA A 21 -4.82 -41.21 10.55
N HIS A 22 -4.68 -42.40 11.11
CA HIS A 22 -3.90 -42.66 12.31
C HIS A 22 -2.43 -42.27 12.13
N GLN A 23 -1.80 -42.72 11.05
CA GLN A 23 -0.43 -42.35 10.70
C GLN A 23 -0.26 -40.84 10.53
N GLN A 24 -1.23 -40.17 9.88
CA GLN A 24 -1.19 -38.72 9.74
C GLN A 24 -1.29 -38.00 11.09
N ILE A 25 -2.08 -38.48 12.05
CA ILE A 25 -2.14 -37.89 13.41
C ILE A 25 -0.79 -38.00 14.10
N LEU A 26 -0.14 -39.16 14.03
CA LEU A 26 1.19 -39.36 14.62
C LEU A 26 2.22 -38.39 14.02
N THR A 27 2.21 -38.22 12.69
CA THR A 27 3.07 -37.23 12.03
C THR A 27 2.77 -35.80 12.48
N GLU A 28 1.51 -35.44 12.77
CA GLU A 28 1.16 -34.11 13.25
C GLU A 28 1.62 -33.87 14.70
N ILE A 29 1.64 -34.92 15.54
CA ILE A 29 2.22 -34.88 16.89
C ILE A 29 3.74 -34.70 16.81
N GLU A 30 4.44 -35.48 15.97
CA GLU A 30 5.89 -35.34 15.77
C GLU A 30 6.29 -33.95 15.28
N ASN A 31 5.45 -33.32 14.44
CA ASN A 31 5.67 -31.97 13.95
C ASN A 31 5.33 -30.88 14.98
N GLY A 32 4.83 -31.25 16.17
CA GLY A 32 4.42 -30.32 17.23
C GLY A 32 3.16 -29.53 16.90
N ASN A 33 2.33 -30.02 15.96
CA ASN A 33 1.06 -29.39 15.62
C ASN A 33 -0.08 -29.85 16.54
N TYR A 34 0.05 -31.05 17.12
CA TYR A 34 -0.81 -31.59 18.17
C TYR A 34 0.02 -31.91 19.39
N GLU A 35 -0.57 -31.72 20.57
CA GLU A 35 0.06 -32.04 21.84
C GLU A 35 -0.92 -32.81 22.72
N PHE A 36 -0.38 -33.63 23.61
CA PHE A 36 -1.17 -34.29 24.62
C PHE A 36 -1.56 -33.28 25.69
N THR A 37 -2.86 -33.18 25.99
CA THR A 37 -3.33 -32.35 27.11
C THR A 37 -3.19 -33.13 28.42
N GLU A 38 -2.55 -32.51 29.41
CA GLU A 38 -2.43 -33.05 30.77
C GLU A 38 -3.73 -32.88 31.57
N SER A 39 -4.58 -31.93 31.17
CA SER A 39 -5.87 -31.66 31.82
C SER A 39 -7.05 -32.18 31.00
N THR A 40 -8.16 -32.48 31.67
CA THR A 40 -9.37 -32.96 31.00
C THR A 40 -9.96 -31.87 30.09
N PRO A 41 -10.11 -32.13 28.78
CA PRO A 41 -10.63 -31.13 27.85
C PRO A 41 -12.10 -30.82 28.12
N LYS A 42 -12.51 -29.56 27.90
CA LYS A 42 -13.92 -29.15 28.03
C LYS A 42 -14.78 -29.65 26.86
N ILE A 43 -14.21 -29.68 25.66
CA ILE A 43 -14.87 -30.07 24.41
C ILE A 43 -13.97 -31.07 23.67
N ILE A 44 -14.56 -32.13 23.14
CA ILE A 44 -13.90 -33.10 22.25
C ILE A 44 -14.68 -33.13 20.94
N SER A 45 -14.13 -32.48 19.92
CA SER A 45 -14.70 -32.47 18.57
C SER A 45 -14.51 -33.82 17.89
N PRO A 46 -15.53 -34.34 17.19
CA PRO A 46 -15.40 -35.58 16.45
C PRO A 46 -14.54 -35.40 15.21
N LEU A 47 -13.86 -36.47 14.83
CA LEU A 47 -13.03 -36.52 13.62
C LEU A 47 -13.81 -37.05 12.43
N GLY A 48 -13.50 -36.52 11.25
CA GLY A 48 -13.87 -37.06 9.95
C GLY A 48 -12.63 -37.20 9.06
N VAL A 49 -12.66 -38.16 8.13
CA VAL A 49 -11.56 -38.39 7.19
C VAL A 49 -12.09 -38.32 5.76
N ILE A 50 -11.37 -37.60 4.89
CA ILE A 50 -11.68 -37.46 3.46
C ILE A 50 -10.46 -37.87 2.64
N PRO A 51 -10.59 -38.68 1.59
CA PRO A 51 -9.48 -39.04 0.71
C PRO A 51 -9.07 -37.83 -0.17
N LYS A 52 -7.78 -37.74 -0.45
CA LYS A 52 -7.23 -36.80 -1.44
C LYS A 52 -7.04 -37.49 -2.80
N PRO A 53 -7.04 -36.73 -3.91
CA PRO A 53 -6.74 -37.27 -5.23
C PRO A 53 -5.33 -37.89 -5.35
N ASP A 54 -4.39 -37.48 -4.49
CA ASP A 54 -3.02 -37.98 -4.44
C ASP A 54 -2.85 -39.28 -3.62
N GLY A 55 -3.95 -39.87 -3.15
CA GLY A 55 -3.95 -41.10 -2.35
C GLY A 55 -3.71 -40.89 -0.84
N GLY A 56 -3.46 -39.65 -0.41
CA GLY A 56 -3.39 -39.25 0.99
C GLY A 56 -4.77 -38.99 1.61
N VAL A 57 -4.81 -38.57 2.88
CA VAL A 57 -6.07 -38.23 3.58
C VAL A 57 -6.08 -36.79 4.10
N ARG A 58 -7.28 -36.26 4.37
CA ARG A 58 -7.56 -35.01 5.07
C ARG A 58 -8.32 -35.34 6.34
N ILE A 59 -7.73 -35.01 7.48
CA ILE A 59 -8.39 -35.09 8.77
C ILE A 59 -9.19 -33.81 8.97
N ILE A 60 -10.47 -33.95 9.27
CA ILE A 60 -11.41 -32.88 9.56
C ILE A 60 -11.75 -32.94 11.04
N HIS A 61 -11.53 -31.83 11.75
CA HIS A 61 -12.04 -31.65 13.10
C HIS A 61 -13.39 -30.96 12.95
N ASP A 62 -14.46 -31.65 13.30
CA ASP A 62 -15.81 -31.08 13.19
C ASP A 62 -16.07 -30.18 14.40
N CYS A 63 -15.60 -28.93 14.29
CA CYS A 63 -15.76 -27.87 15.29
C CYS A 63 -17.21 -27.39 15.45
N SER A 64 -18.16 -27.98 14.72
CA SER A 64 -19.61 -27.70 14.77
C SER A 64 -20.37 -28.70 15.65
N ARG A 65 -19.66 -29.67 16.26
CA ARG A 65 -20.24 -30.66 17.16
C ARG A 65 -19.45 -30.76 18.47
N PRO A 66 -20.10 -31.13 19.59
CA PRO A 66 -21.53 -31.44 19.75
C PRO A 66 -22.43 -30.19 19.73
N LEU A 67 -23.65 -30.32 19.19
CA LEU A 67 -24.59 -29.19 19.02
C LEU A 67 -24.87 -28.50 20.37
N GLY A 68 -24.79 -27.15 20.39
CA GLY A 68 -25.04 -26.32 21.57
C GLY A 68 -23.86 -26.27 22.57
N SER A 69 -22.75 -26.91 22.25
CA SER A 69 -21.50 -26.87 23.02
C SER A 69 -20.27 -27.10 22.14
N ALA A 70 -20.38 -26.79 20.85
CA ALA A 70 -19.32 -26.96 19.86
C ALA A 70 -18.34 -25.79 19.92
N VAL A 71 -17.12 -25.98 19.42
CA VAL A 71 -16.09 -24.93 19.39
C VAL A 71 -16.59 -23.67 18.67
N ASN A 72 -17.36 -23.83 17.58
CA ASN A 72 -17.91 -22.71 16.82
C ASN A 72 -18.99 -21.93 17.58
N ASP A 73 -19.74 -22.57 18.48
CA ASP A 73 -20.80 -21.91 19.27
C ASP A 73 -20.21 -20.84 20.22
N PHE A 74 -18.93 -20.98 20.58
CA PHE A 74 -18.19 -20.02 21.42
C PHE A 74 -17.39 -18.98 20.60
N ALA A 75 -17.44 -19.04 19.27
CA ALA A 75 -16.70 -18.15 18.38
C ALA A 75 -17.53 -16.94 17.89
N GLU A 76 -18.84 -16.90 18.15
CA GLU A 76 -19.74 -15.85 17.68
C GLU A 76 -19.51 -14.48 18.35
N ASP A 77 -18.93 -14.45 19.55
CA ASP A 77 -18.60 -13.23 20.31
C ASP A 77 -17.29 -12.55 19.87
N MET A 78 -16.56 -13.10 18.89
CA MET A 78 -15.33 -12.48 18.39
C MET A 78 -15.62 -11.49 17.25
N GLU A 79 -15.04 -10.28 17.33
CA GLU A 79 -15.12 -9.27 16.26
C GLU A 79 -14.79 -9.89 14.89
N LYS A 80 -15.76 -9.85 13.97
CA LYS A 80 -15.59 -10.40 12.61
C LYS A 80 -14.50 -9.61 11.87
N GLN A 81 -13.29 -10.17 11.80
CA GLN A 81 -12.22 -9.60 10.99
C GLN A 81 -12.60 -9.67 9.50
N LYS A 82 -12.71 -8.51 8.86
CA LYS A 82 -13.04 -8.40 7.44
C LYS A 82 -11.77 -8.58 6.60
N PHE A 83 -11.62 -9.76 5.99
CA PHE A 83 -10.55 -9.99 5.02
C PHE A 83 -10.78 -9.20 3.72
N GLN A 84 -9.70 -8.74 3.10
CA GLN A 84 -9.76 -8.12 1.77
C GLN A 84 -10.14 -9.18 0.72
N SER A 85 -10.94 -8.79 -0.27
CA SER A 85 -11.37 -9.73 -1.31
C SER A 85 -10.30 -9.94 -2.38
N VAL A 86 -10.46 -10.98 -3.18
CA VAL A 86 -9.62 -11.21 -4.38
C VAL A 86 -9.73 -10.02 -5.35
N ASP A 87 -10.89 -9.39 -5.44
CA ASP A 87 -11.09 -8.19 -6.27
C ASP A 87 -10.30 -6.98 -5.76
N ASP A 88 -10.10 -6.88 -4.44
CA ASP A 88 -9.26 -5.84 -3.86
C ASP A 88 -7.79 -6.06 -4.20
N ALA A 89 -7.32 -7.31 -4.18
CA ALA A 89 -5.98 -7.66 -4.65
C ALA A 89 -5.81 -7.42 -6.16
N ALA A 90 -6.82 -7.73 -6.98
CA ALA A 90 -6.79 -7.51 -8.43
C ALA A 90 -6.65 -6.02 -8.80
N LYS A 91 -7.21 -5.11 -8.01
CA LYS A 91 -7.05 -3.65 -8.21
C LYS A 91 -5.61 -3.15 -8.00
N LEU A 92 -4.75 -3.94 -7.34
CA LEU A 92 -3.34 -3.63 -7.13
C LEU A 92 -2.45 -4.04 -8.32
N VAL A 93 -3.00 -4.82 -9.24
CA VAL A 93 -2.33 -5.34 -10.43
C VAL A 93 -2.42 -4.27 -11.54
N THR A 94 -1.29 -3.92 -12.16
CA THR A 94 -1.24 -2.93 -13.26
C THR A 94 -0.86 -3.59 -14.58
N LYS A 95 -1.24 -2.99 -15.71
CA LYS A 95 -0.84 -3.47 -17.04
C LYS A 95 0.70 -3.60 -17.10
N ASN A 96 1.19 -4.73 -17.59
CA ASN A 96 2.61 -5.13 -17.64
C ASN A 96 3.29 -5.41 -16.28
N CYS A 97 2.55 -5.64 -15.19
CA CYS A 97 3.17 -6.09 -13.95
C CYS A 97 3.48 -7.60 -13.98
N PHE A 98 4.64 -7.97 -13.45
CA PHE A 98 4.94 -9.37 -13.19
C PHE A 98 4.22 -9.82 -11.92
N MET A 99 3.48 -10.92 -12.01
CA MET A 99 2.76 -11.51 -10.88
C MET A 99 3.48 -12.76 -10.41
N ALA A 100 3.69 -12.88 -9.11
CA ALA A 100 4.15 -14.10 -8.47
C ALA A 100 3.10 -14.52 -7.43
N LYS A 101 2.53 -15.71 -7.62
CA LYS A 101 1.67 -16.34 -6.61
C LYS A 101 2.55 -17.17 -5.70
N VAL A 102 2.54 -16.85 -4.41
CA VAL A 102 3.19 -17.67 -3.38
C VAL A 102 2.09 -18.30 -2.57
N ASP A 103 1.96 -19.62 -2.70
CA ASP A 103 1.08 -20.39 -1.82
C ASP A 103 1.83 -20.74 -0.54
N LEU A 104 1.25 -20.39 0.60
CA LEU A 104 1.77 -20.77 1.91
C LEU A 104 1.20 -22.15 2.25
N LYS A 105 1.97 -23.20 1.96
CA LYS A 105 1.60 -24.58 2.32
C LYS A 105 1.34 -24.65 3.82
N SER A 106 0.14 -25.10 4.19
CA SER A 106 -0.29 -25.22 5.60
C SER A 106 -0.26 -23.89 6.36
N ALA A 107 -0.65 -22.77 5.73
CA ALA A 107 -0.62 -21.42 6.30
C ALA A 107 -1.18 -21.32 7.74
N TYR A 108 -2.30 -21.98 8.01
CA TYR A 108 -2.93 -21.96 9.34
C TYR A 108 -2.03 -22.57 10.44
N ARG A 109 -1.17 -23.54 10.10
CA ARG A 109 -0.23 -24.16 11.06
C ARG A 109 0.95 -23.27 11.43
N SER A 110 1.16 -22.18 10.67
CA SER A 110 2.20 -21.18 11.00
C SER A 110 1.71 -20.14 12.01
N VAL A 111 0.43 -20.22 12.41
CA VAL A 111 -0.21 -19.36 13.38
C VAL A 111 -0.57 -20.24 14.58
N GLY A 112 0.25 -20.22 15.63
CA GLY A 112 -0.12 -20.85 16.90
C GLY A 112 -1.41 -20.25 17.48
N ILE A 113 -2.07 -20.96 18.36
CA ILE A 113 -3.29 -20.47 18.98
C ILE A 113 -2.95 -19.99 20.40
N SER A 114 -3.73 -19.03 20.91
CA SER A 114 -3.44 -18.36 22.17
C SER A 114 -3.48 -19.33 23.36
N ARG A 115 -2.67 -19.09 24.40
CA ARG A 115 -2.58 -19.98 25.57
C ARG A 115 -3.87 -20.10 26.37
N CYS A 116 -4.71 -19.07 26.42
CA CYS A 116 -6.03 -19.18 27.07
C CYS A 116 -7.03 -19.96 26.22
N SER A 117 -6.76 -20.09 24.92
CA SER A 117 -7.52 -20.92 23.98
C SER A 117 -6.93 -22.33 23.79
N GLN A 118 -5.68 -22.58 24.20
CA GLN A 118 -4.94 -23.83 23.94
C GLN A 118 -4.23 -24.50 25.12
N GLN A 119 -3.92 -23.79 26.20
CA GLN A 119 -2.99 -24.25 27.25
C GLN A 119 -1.66 -24.88 26.70
N THR A 120 -0.97 -24.11 25.83
CA THR A 120 0.49 -24.08 25.43
C THR A 120 1.13 -25.15 24.51
N PRO A 121 2.22 -24.83 23.72
CA PRO A 121 2.90 -23.53 23.47
C PRO A 121 3.22 -23.08 22.00
N SER A 122 3.01 -21.76 21.78
CA SER A 122 3.79 -20.77 20.96
C SER A 122 3.52 -20.56 19.44
N LEU A 123 3.33 -19.28 19.09
CA LEU A 123 3.07 -18.72 17.74
C LEU A 123 4.38 -18.43 16.96
N GLU A 124 4.78 -19.29 16.03
CA GLU A 124 6.03 -19.13 15.26
C GLU A 124 5.81 -19.17 13.73
N LEU A 125 6.32 -18.19 12.99
CA LEU A 125 6.48 -18.29 11.53
C LEU A 125 7.83 -18.94 11.22
N ARG A 126 7.84 -20.06 10.46
CA ARG A 126 9.06 -20.78 10.09
C ARG A 126 9.32 -20.75 8.60
N LEU A 127 10.60 -20.65 8.21
CA LEU A 127 11.02 -21.00 6.85
C LEU A 127 11.20 -22.52 6.76
N PRO A 128 10.57 -23.22 5.79
CA PRO A 128 10.83 -24.63 5.57
C PRO A 128 12.32 -24.93 5.38
N LEU A 129 12.86 -25.83 6.20
CA LEU A 129 14.28 -26.25 6.23
C LEU A 129 14.87 -26.52 4.85
N THR A 130 14.13 -27.26 4.01
CA THR A 130 14.58 -27.64 2.66
C THR A 130 14.80 -26.43 1.75
N LYS A 131 13.89 -25.45 1.79
CA LYS A 131 14.01 -24.21 1.01
C LYS A 131 15.08 -23.29 1.56
N LEU A 132 15.29 -23.29 2.88
CA LEU A 132 16.36 -22.55 3.52
C LEU A 132 17.74 -23.08 3.11
N GLN A 133 17.92 -24.41 3.08
CA GLN A 133 19.14 -25.05 2.60
C GLN A 133 19.43 -24.72 1.14
N GLN A 134 18.41 -24.77 0.27
CA GLN A 134 18.54 -24.36 -1.14
C GLN A 134 18.98 -22.90 -1.28
N LEU A 135 18.39 -22.00 -0.50
CA LEU A 135 18.75 -20.58 -0.51
C LEU A 135 20.18 -20.35 0.01
N ARG A 136 20.59 -21.06 1.07
CA ARG A 136 21.97 -21.01 1.60
C ARG A 136 22.99 -21.45 0.54
N ALA A 137 22.71 -22.55 -0.17
CA ALA A 137 23.58 -23.04 -1.24
C ALA A 137 23.70 -22.04 -2.40
N GLU A 138 22.59 -21.44 -2.82
CA GLU A 138 22.59 -20.44 -3.89
C GLU A 138 23.30 -19.14 -3.48
N LEU A 139 23.12 -18.67 -2.23
CA LEU A 139 23.88 -17.53 -1.72
C LEU A 139 25.39 -17.81 -1.66
N ALA A 140 25.78 -19.03 -1.30
CA ALA A 140 27.19 -19.46 -1.30
C ALA A 140 27.80 -19.43 -2.71
N ASP A 141 27.04 -19.90 -3.72
CA ASP A 141 27.42 -19.85 -5.12
C ASP A 141 27.52 -18.40 -5.65
N PHE A 142 26.53 -17.55 -5.36
CA PHE A 142 26.55 -16.14 -5.78
C PHE A 142 27.69 -15.34 -5.18
N LYS A 143 28.12 -15.66 -3.95
CA LYS A 143 29.29 -15.04 -3.30
C LYS A 143 30.58 -15.22 -4.12
N GLN A 144 30.72 -16.33 -4.83
CA GLN A 144 31.92 -16.66 -5.59
C GLN A 144 31.88 -16.17 -7.06
N ARG A 145 30.69 -15.85 -7.58
CA ARG A 145 30.52 -15.41 -8.97
C ARG A 145 30.99 -13.98 -9.17
N LYS A 146 31.87 -13.77 -10.16
CA LYS A 146 32.24 -12.43 -10.61
C LYS A 146 31.17 -11.77 -11.50
N HIS A 147 30.47 -12.58 -12.29
CA HIS A 147 29.43 -12.11 -13.22
C HIS A 147 28.17 -12.96 -13.09
N VAL A 148 27.01 -12.32 -13.17
CA VAL A 148 25.69 -12.96 -13.06
C VAL A 148 24.76 -12.43 -14.14
N SER A 149 23.90 -13.30 -14.67
CA SER A 149 22.88 -12.88 -15.63
C SER A 149 21.67 -12.25 -14.95
N LYS A 150 20.89 -11.47 -15.70
CA LYS A 150 19.61 -10.92 -15.24
C LYS A 150 18.68 -12.01 -14.73
N LYS A 151 18.55 -13.13 -15.47
CA LYS A 151 17.72 -14.29 -15.07
C LYS A 151 18.16 -14.88 -13.72
N GLN A 152 19.47 -15.00 -13.49
CA GLN A 152 20.01 -15.49 -12.24
C GLN A 152 19.70 -14.53 -11.09
N LEU A 153 19.91 -13.23 -11.27
CA LEU A 153 19.58 -12.22 -10.27
C LEU A 153 18.09 -12.17 -9.95
N GLN A 154 17.21 -12.33 -10.95
CA GLN A 154 15.76 -12.40 -10.74
C GLN A 154 15.35 -13.63 -9.91
N SER A 155 15.95 -14.79 -10.17
CA SER A 155 15.74 -16.01 -9.37
C SER A 155 16.14 -15.79 -7.92
N LEU A 156 17.35 -15.27 -7.68
CA LEU A 156 17.84 -14.98 -6.34
C LEU A 156 16.94 -13.95 -5.63
N ALA A 157 16.60 -12.84 -6.30
CA ALA A 157 15.72 -11.80 -5.75
C ALA A 157 14.33 -12.36 -5.40
N GLY A 158 13.79 -13.28 -6.21
CA GLY A 158 12.52 -13.95 -5.93
C GLY A 158 12.57 -14.79 -4.65
N LYS A 159 13.62 -15.59 -4.47
CA LYS A 159 13.80 -16.44 -3.28
C LYS A 159 14.11 -15.61 -2.03
N LEU A 160 14.92 -14.56 -2.15
CA LEU A 160 15.17 -13.60 -1.08
C LEU A 160 13.90 -12.82 -0.72
N ASN A 161 13.05 -12.46 -1.68
CA ASN A 161 11.76 -11.83 -1.42
C ASN A 161 10.78 -12.79 -0.71
N TRP A 162 10.81 -14.08 -1.05
CA TRP A 162 10.06 -15.10 -0.32
C TRP A 162 10.56 -15.26 1.12
N ALA A 163 11.87 -15.39 1.34
CA ALA A 163 12.46 -15.35 2.69
C ALA A 163 12.16 -14.00 3.39
N SER A 164 11.86 -12.98 2.58
CA SER A 164 11.41 -11.66 3.00
C SER A 164 10.03 -11.59 3.65
N SER A 165 9.32 -12.72 3.71
CA SER A 165 8.08 -12.86 4.47
C SER A 165 8.32 -13.22 5.94
N VAL A 166 9.45 -13.87 6.30
CA VAL A 166 9.73 -14.34 7.69
C VAL A 166 10.75 -13.46 8.48
N VAL A 167 11.93 -13.17 7.92
CA VAL A 167 13.08 -12.40 8.53
C VAL A 167 12.98 -10.83 8.73
N HIS A 168 12.10 -10.23 9.55
CA HIS A 168 11.81 -8.75 9.64
C HIS A 168 12.90 -7.70 9.21
N GLY A 169 12.56 -6.66 8.41
CA GLY A 169 13.44 -5.51 8.05
C GLY A 169 14.35 -5.62 6.80
N ARG A 170 14.63 -6.84 6.36
CA ARG A 170 15.49 -7.24 5.22
C ARG A 170 15.23 -6.71 3.79
N ARG A 171 14.13 -6.00 3.50
CA ARG A 171 13.81 -5.54 2.12
C ARG A 171 14.78 -4.47 1.60
N VAL A 172 15.53 -3.82 2.49
CA VAL A 172 16.56 -2.84 2.11
C VAL A 172 17.70 -3.48 1.32
N PHE A 173 18.15 -4.66 1.72
CA PHE A 173 19.20 -5.45 1.04
C PHE A 173 18.69 -6.13 -0.24
N LEU A 174 17.39 -6.05 -0.52
CA LEU A 174 16.79 -6.50 -1.78
C LEU A 174 16.74 -5.37 -2.81
N ARG A 175 16.64 -4.11 -2.37
CA ARG A 175 16.39 -2.99 -3.28
C ARG A 175 17.55 -2.79 -4.25
N ARG A 176 18.78 -2.86 -3.78
CA ARG A 176 19.97 -2.67 -4.62
C ARG A 176 20.15 -3.81 -5.62
N ILE A 177 19.77 -5.04 -5.24
CA ILE A 177 19.71 -6.20 -6.15
C ILE A 177 18.68 -5.93 -7.26
N ILE A 178 17.49 -5.43 -6.91
CA ILE A 178 16.43 -5.06 -7.87
C ILE A 178 16.89 -3.93 -8.80
N ASP A 179 17.54 -2.89 -8.28
CA ASP A 179 18.09 -1.80 -9.08
C ASP A 179 19.15 -2.31 -10.06
N GLY A 180 19.96 -3.30 -9.67
CA GLY A 180 20.87 -4.02 -10.57
C GLY A 180 20.15 -4.74 -11.70
N ILE A 181 19.05 -5.44 -11.41
CA ILE A 181 18.20 -6.10 -12.41
C ILE A 181 17.61 -5.08 -13.40
N MET A 182 17.17 -3.92 -12.91
CA MET A 182 16.56 -2.87 -13.75
C MET A 182 17.52 -2.26 -14.76
N LYS A 183 18.83 -2.31 -14.51
CA LYS A 183 19.87 -1.85 -15.47
C LYS A 183 20.04 -2.81 -16.65
N LEU A 184 19.57 -4.06 -16.55
CA LEU A 184 19.74 -5.09 -17.57
C LEU A 184 18.47 -5.20 -18.43
N LYS A 185 18.61 -5.03 -19.76
CA LYS A 185 17.48 -5.09 -20.70
C LYS A 185 16.97 -6.53 -20.91
N HIS A 186 17.85 -7.46 -21.30
CA HIS A 186 17.50 -8.85 -21.63
C HIS A 186 17.98 -9.86 -20.58
N ASP A 187 17.36 -11.04 -20.55
CA ASP A 187 17.56 -12.06 -19.51
C ASP A 187 18.97 -12.68 -19.50
N TRP A 188 19.62 -12.72 -20.66
CA TRP A 188 21.00 -13.20 -20.84
C TRP A 188 22.06 -12.14 -20.57
N HIS A 189 21.69 -10.86 -20.43
CA HIS A 189 22.65 -9.81 -20.11
C HIS A 189 23.27 -10.08 -18.74
N LYS A 190 24.60 -9.93 -18.67
CA LYS A 190 25.37 -10.14 -17.45
C LYS A 190 25.78 -8.80 -16.84
N MET A 191 25.84 -8.77 -15.51
CA MET A 191 26.50 -7.70 -14.77
C MET A 191 27.58 -8.28 -13.87
N ARG A 192 28.60 -7.47 -13.60
CA ARG A 192 29.61 -7.78 -12.60
C ARG A 192 29.01 -7.56 -11.20
N LEU A 193 29.16 -8.54 -10.32
CA LEU A 193 28.85 -8.36 -8.90
C LEU A 193 29.97 -7.53 -8.26
N CYS A 194 29.68 -6.28 -7.94
CA CYS A 194 30.64 -5.37 -7.30
C CYS A 194 29.92 -4.35 -6.41
N GLY A 195 30.68 -3.75 -5.50
CA GLY A 195 30.19 -2.72 -4.58
C GLY A 195 29.03 -3.21 -3.70
N ASP A 196 28.02 -2.37 -3.56
CA ASP A 196 26.90 -2.57 -2.65
C ASP A 196 26.11 -3.87 -2.86
N ILE A 197 25.92 -4.32 -4.10
CA ILE A 197 25.15 -5.53 -4.39
C ILE A 197 25.86 -6.76 -3.82
N LEU A 198 27.20 -6.78 -3.88
CA LEU A 198 27.98 -7.87 -3.31
C LEU A 198 27.95 -7.84 -1.77
N HIS A 199 27.94 -6.65 -1.17
CA HIS A 199 27.78 -6.49 0.28
C HIS A 199 26.41 -6.99 0.74
N ASP A 200 25.34 -6.70 0.01
CA ASP A 200 23.99 -7.19 0.32
C ASP A 200 23.93 -8.72 0.26
N ILE A 201 24.54 -9.34 -0.77
CA ILE A 201 24.62 -10.81 -0.89
C ILE A 201 25.40 -11.41 0.29
N HIS A 202 26.54 -10.81 0.67
CA HIS A 202 27.31 -11.24 1.84
C HIS A 202 26.52 -11.12 3.14
N TRP A 203 25.79 -10.01 3.30
CA TRP A 203 24.92 -9.81 4.45
C TRP A 203 23.86 -10.92 4.54
N TRP A 204 23.19 -11.22 3.43
CA TRP A 204 22.20 -12.31 3.36
C TRP A 204 22.82 -13.68 3.68
N TYR A 205 24.00 -13.96 3.14
CA TYR A 205 24.71 -15.21 3.42
C TYR A 205 25.05 -15.37 4.90
N ASN A 206 25.65 -14.33 5.51
CA ASN A 206 26.01 -14.33 6.92
C ASN A 206 24.76 -14.41 7.80
N PHE A 207 23.73 -13.61 7.51
CA PHE A 207 22.48 -13.62 8.26
C PHE A 207 21.82 -14.99 8.21
N MET A 208 21.70 -15.59 7.03
CA MET A 208 21.06 -16.90 6.85
C MET A 208 21.81 -18.02 7.54
N SER A 209 23.12 -17.90 7.75
CA SER A 209 23.90 -18.87 8.54
C SER A 209 23.53 -18.84 10.03
N THR A 210 23.20 -17.66 10.56
CA THR A 210 22.85 -17.44 11.98
C THR A 210 21.35 -17.47 12.27
N PHE A 211 20.50 -17.42 11.24
CA PHE A 211 19.06 -17.36 11.41
C PHE A 211 18.51 -18.71 11.89
N ASN A 212 17.86 -18.69 13.07
CA ASN A 212 17.27 -19.85 13.74
C ASN A 212 15.93 -20.31 13.14
N GLU A 213 15.71 -20.02 11.85
CA GLU A 213 14.61 -20.51 11.00
C GLU A 213 13.20 -20.03 11.39
N LYS A 214 13.11 -19.33 12.53
CA LYS A 214 11.88 -18.89 13.18
C LYS A 214 11.87 -17.36 13.25
N SER A 215 10.74 -16.76 12.90
CA SER A 215 10.38 -15.42 13.37
C SER A 215 9.11 -15.56 14.20
N LEU A 216 9.17 -15.17 15.47
CA LEU A 216 7.94 -15.03 16.25
C LEU A 216 7.12 -13.87 15.67
N LEU A 217 5.79 -13.95 15.77
CA LEU A 217 4.98 -12.74 15.65
C LEU A 217 5.44 -11.80 16.75
N LEU A 218 5.86 -10.59 16.37
CA LEU A 218 6.36 -9.59 17.31
C LEU A 218 5.27 -9.35 18.36
N ASN A 219 5.63 -9.48 19.64
CA ASN A 219 4.75 -9.07 20.73
C ASN A 219 4.31 -7.62 20.46
N THR A 220 2.99 -7.38 20.48
CA THR A 220 2.38 -6.08 20.16
C THR A 220 2.70 -5.02 21.20
N ASN A 221 3.15 -5.41 22.40
CA ASN A 221 3.62 -4.50 23.43
C ASN A 221 5.10 -4.12 23.15
N PRO A 222 5.39 -2.88 22.73
CA PRO A 222 6.74 -2.47 22.44
C PRO A 222 7.56 -2.32 23.72
N VAL A 223 8.85 -2.63 23.64
CA VAL A 223 9.86 -2.12 24.59
C VAL A 223 9.99 -0.62 24.32
N THR A 224 9.64 0.19 25.31
CA THR A 224 9.68 1.64 25.26
C THR A 224 10.81 2.19 26.14
N SER A 225 10.95 3.51 26.20
CA SER A 225 11.90 4.22 27.06
C SER A 225 13.38 3.93 26.76
N ILE A 226 13.71 3.81 25.47
CA ILE A 226 15.09 3.74 25.01
C ILE A 226 15.41 5.08 24.36
N TYR A 227 16.43 5.75 24.84
CA TYR A 227 16.88 7.04 24.32
C TYR A 227 18.31 6.88 23.82
N THR A 228 18.60 7.41 22.64
CA THR A 228 19.95 7.45 22.08
C THR A 228 20.22 8.84 21.54
N ASP A 229 21.41 9.34 21.81
CA ASP A 229 21.87 10.63 21.32
C ASP A 229 23.32 10.54 20.83
N ALA A 230 23.66 11.37 19.85
CA ALA A 230 25.00 11.45 19.28
C ALA A 230 25.39 12.89 19.03
N CYS A 231 26.65 13.20 19.31
CA CYS A 231 27.27 14.49 19.01
C CYS A 231 28.57 14.28 18.25
N LYS A 232 29.25 15.37 17.87
CA LYS A 232 30.49 15.30 17.09
C LYS A 232 31.65 14.57 17.78
N THR A 233 31.59 14.41 19.11
CA THR A 233 32.67 13.82 19.91
C THR A 233 32.35 12.41 20.42
N GLY A 234 31.08 12.00 20.44
CA GLY A 234 30.68 10.70 20.96
C GLY A 234 29.18 10.43 20.83
N ALA A 235 28.73 9.32 21.41
CA ALA A 235 27.32 9.01 21.55
C ALA A 235 27.02 8.34 22.88
N GLY A 236 25.75 8.32 23.24
CA GLY A 236 25.26 7.57 24.38
C GLY A 236 23.85 7.07 24.18
N GLY A 237 23.44 6.20 25.09
CA GLY A 237 22.06 5.79 25.18
C GLY A 237 21.71 5.24 26.54
N ILE A 238 20.43 5.25 26.87
CA ILE A 238 19.88 4.73 28.12
C ILE A 238 18.66 3.84 27.87
N PHE A 239 18.57 2.76 28.63
CA PHE A 239 17.41 1.86 28.68
C PHE A 239 17.19 1.38 30.12
N GLY A 240 16.11 1.84 30.74
CA GLY A 240 15.85 1.59 32.17
C GLY A 240 16.93 2.21 33.04
N THR A 241 17.66 1.39 33.80
CA THR A 241 18.79 1.83 34.63
C THR A 241 20.15 1.61 33.96
N ASP A 242 20.20 0.94 32.81
CA ASP A 242 21.44 0.65 32.09
C ASP A 242 21.70 1.70 31.00
N TRP A 243 22.98 2.07 30.84
CA TRP A 243 23.38 3.11 29.90
C TRP A 243 24.72 2.77 29.24
N PHE A 244 25.03 3.44 28.14
CA PHE A 244 26.36 3.42 27.54
C PHE A 244 26.78 4.82 27.07
N TYR A 245 28.09 5.00 27.03
CA TYR A 245 28.76 6.12 26.39
C TYR A 245 29.89 5.57 25.53
N VAL A 246 30.12 6.22 24.38
CA VAL A 246 31.23 5.94 23.48
C VAL A 246 31.84 7.25 23.04
N ASN A 247 33.17 7.30 22.99
CA ASN A 247 33.93 8.40 22.45
C ASN A 247 34.36 8.05 21.02
N TRP A 248 34.05 8.91 20.04
CA TRP A 248 34.41 8.61 18.66
C TRP A 248 35.91 8.53 18.43
N LYS A 249 36.71 9.35 19.10
CA LYS A 249 38.16 9.36 18.88
C LYS A 249 38.83 8.10 19.43
N GLU A 250 38.38 7.62 20.59
CA GLU A 250 39.00 6.49 21.29
C GLU A 250 38.40 5.15 20.85
N ASP A 251 37.07 5.05 20.76
CA ASP A 251 36.38 3.77 20.53
C ASP A 251 36.11 3.48 19.05
N PHE A 252 35.79 4.52 18.26
CA PHE A 252 35.39 4.39 16.85
C PHE A 252 35.91 5.52 15.97
N PRO A 253 37.24 5.62 15.71
CA PRO A 253 37.84 6.78 15.04
C PRO A 253 37.21 7.17 13.70
N PHE A 254 36.73 6.17 12.93
CA PHE A 254 36.05 6.41 11.65
C PHE A 254 34.74 7.20 11.80
N ALA A 255 34.04 7.05 12.93
CA ALA A 255 32.73 7.67 13.18
C ALA A 255 32.84 9.20 13.30
N GLN A 256 34.01 9.73 13.65
CA GLN A 256 34.25 11.17 13.76
C GLN A 256 34.10 11.89 12.41
N SER A 257 34.37 11.19 11.30
CA SER A 257 34.26 11.71 9.94
C SER A 257 32.85 11.63 9.35
N LEU A 258 31.93 10.93 10.02
CA LEU A 258 30.56 10.71 9.54
C LEU A 258 29.69 11.94 9.74
N HIS A 259 28.65 12.06 8.93
CA HIS A 259 27.65 13.12 9.11
C HIS A 259 26.88 12.91 10.43
N ILE A 260 26.36 13.98 11.04
CA ILE A 260 25.65 13.88 12.33
C ILE A 260 24.52 12.86 12.31
N ASN A 261 23.71 12.83 11.25
CA ASN A 261 22.65 11.81 11.08
C ASN A 261 23.18 10.37 11.02
N GLU A 262 24.40 10.16 10.52
CA GLU A 262 25.03 8.83 10.48
C GLU A 262 25.58 8.45 11.86
N GLN A 263 26.10 9.42 12.61
CA GLN A 263 26.52 9.24 14.00
C GLN A 263 25.32 8.88 14.89
N GLU A 264 24.17 9.55 14.72
CA GLU A 264 22.92 9.20 15.41
C GLU A 264 22.42 7.79 15.05
N ALA A 265 22.47 7.42 13.77
CA ALA A 265 22.12 6.08 13.33
C ALA A 265 23.06 5.02 13.93
N PHE A 266 24.34 5.36 14.06
CA PHE A 266 25.34 4.49 14.67
C PHE A 266 25.11 4.32 16.17
N ALA A 267 24.69 5.38 16.88
CA ALA A 267 24.28 5.30 18.29
C ALA A 267 23.11 4.31 18.49
N VAL A 268 22.11 4.33 17.59
CA VAL A 268 21.01 3.35 17.59
C VAL A 268 21.52 1.92 17.35
N ALA A 269 22.50 1.73 16.48
CA ALA A 269 23.10 0.42 16.24
C ALA A 269 23.87 -0.10 17.46
N LEU A 270 24.58 0.78 18.19
CA LEU A 270 25.27 0.44 19.44
C LEU A 270 24.28 0.06 20.55
N ALA A 271 23.19 0.82 20.68
CA ALA A 271 22.06 0.48 21.56
C ALA A 271 21.52 -0.92 21.25
N ALA A 272 21.27 -1.21 19.96
CA ALA A 272 20.83 -2.53 19.52
C ALA A 272 21.83 -3.63 19.85
N LYS A 273 23.13 -3.39 19.67
CA LYS A 273 24.17 -4.36 20.02
C LYS A 273 24.21 -4.65 21.53
N ARG A 274 24.09 -3.62 22.38
CA ARG A 274 24.12 -3.77 23.84
C ARG A 274 22.89 -4.50 24.36
N TRP A 275 21.69 -4.10 23.93
CA TRP A 275 20.43 -4.56 24.50
C TRP A 275 19.70 -5.61 23.67
N ALA A 276 20.32 -6.14 22.60
CA ALA A 276 19.74 -7.18 21.73
C ALA A 276 19.11 -8.36 22.50
N LYS A 277 19.77 -8.80 23.59
CA LYS A 277 19.27 -9.90 24.43
C LYS A 277 17.95 -9.56 25.11
N CYS A 278 17.79 -8.32 25.57
CA CYS A 278 16.59 -7.80 26.23
C CYS A 278 15.46 -7.49 25.23
N TRP A 279 15.80 -7.21 23.98
CA TRP A 279 14.87 -6.83 22.91
C TRP A 279 14.34 -8.01 22.08
N LYS A 280 14.82 -9.23 22.38
CA LYS A 280 14.52 -10.43 21.60
C LYS A 280 13.02 -10.59 21.37
N ASN A 281 12.63 -10.67 20.09
CA ASN A 281 11.25 -10.93 19.63
C ASN A 281 10.19 -9.90 20.08
N ARG A 282 10.60 -8.66 20.39
CA ARG A 282 9.68 -7.56 20.74
C ARG A 282 9.81 -6.42 19.74
N ARG A 283 8.75 -5.64 19.59
CA ARG A 283 8.85 -4.32 18.96
C ARG A 283 9.64 -3.39 19.89
N VAL A 284 10.50 -2.54 19.34
CA VAL A 284 11.35 -1.62 20.12
C VAL A 284 11.12 -0.21 19.63
N HIS A 285 10.81 0.72 20.54
CA HIS A 285 10.68 2.15 20.25
C HIS A 285 11.90 2.87 20.81
N ILE A 286 12.69 3.48 19.93
CA ILE A 286 13.90 4.23 20.27
C ILE A 286 13.63 5.70 19.96
N PHE A 287 13.80 6.55 20.96
CA PHE A 287 13.73 8.00 20.84
C PHE A 287 15.13 8.51 20.47
N CYS A 288 15.23 9.17 19.32
CA CYS A 288 16.45 9.80 18.81
C CYS A 288 16.05 11.01 17.97
N ASP A 289 16.94 12.01 17.88
CA ASP A 289 16.68 13.27 17.15
C ASP A 289 16.87 13.14 15.62
N ASN A 290 17.12 11.92 15.15
CA ASN A 290 17.33 11.63 13.75
C ASN A 290 16.02 11.53 12.95
N SER A 291 15.52 12.68 12.48
CA SER A 291 14.36 12.76 11.60
C SER A 291 14.57 12.10 10.21
N SER A 292 15.82 11.84 9.81
CA SER A 292 16.16 11.40 8.45
C SER A 292 16.31 9.89 8.29
N THR A 293 16.71 9.16 9.33
CA THR A 293 17.00 7.72 9.24
C THR A 293 15.77 6.83 9.47
N GLY A 294 14.72 7.35 10.14
CA GLY A 294 13.45 6.65 10.32
C GLY A 294 12.48 6.70 9.12
N ALA A 295 12.69 7.60 8.16
CA ALA A 295 11.69 7.87 7.12
C ALA A 295 11.62 6.82 6.00
N LYS A 296 12.72 6.12 5.67
CA LYS A 296 12.75 5.16 4.54
C LYS A 296 12.09 3.80 4.85
N HIS A 297 11.94 3.45 6.13
CA HIS A 297 11.53 2.09 6.53
C HIS A 297 10.00 1.91 6.58
N VAL A 298 9.24 3.00 6.77
CA VAL A 298 7.77 2.99 6.86
C VAL A 298 7.10 3.70 5.69
N LEU A 299 7.76 4.73 5.16
CA LEU A 299 7.25 5.54 4.07
C LEU A 299 8.18 5.32 2.88
N GLY A 300 7.82 4.44 1.94
CA GLY A 300 8.52 4.35 0.66
C GLY A 300 8.76 5.76 0.10
N THR A 301 9.87 5.96 -0.63
CA THR A 301 10.31 7.25 -1.23
C THR A 301 9.21 8.30 -1.24
N MET A 302 9.32 9.35 -0.41
CA MET A 302 8.32 10.41 -0.31
C MET A 302 7.88 10.80 -1.71
N VAL A 303 6.64 10.43 -2.06
CA VAL A 303 6.05 10.83 -3.33
C VAL A 303 5.96 12.35 -3.27
N GLN A 304 6.72 13.05 -4.10
CA GLN A 304 6.60 14.50 -4.18
C GLN A 304 5.16 14.86 -4.55
N ARG A 305 4.42 15.33 -3.55
CA ARG A 305 2.99 15.64 -3.70
C ARG A 305 2.86 16.89 -4.55
N LYS A 306 2.05 16.81 -5.60
CA LYS A 306 1.76 17.96 -6.47
C LYS A 306 1.06 19.06 -5.69
N LEU A 307 1.42 20.31 -5.96
CA LEU A 307 0.85 21.50 -5.30
C LEU A 307 -0.64 21.60 -5.63
N PRO A 308 -1.50 22.06 -4.70
CA PRO A 308 -2.92 22.26 -4.98
C PRO A 308 -3.15 23.45 -5.92
N VAL A 309 -4.14 23.35 -6.81
CA VAL A 309 -4.67 24.51 -7.55
C VAL A 309 -5.77 25.15 -6.71
N THR A 310 -5.58 26.39 -6.26
CA THR A 310 -6.57 27.13 -5.48
C THR A 310 -7.50 27.96 -6.36
N PRO A 311 -8.67 28.42 -5.88
CA PRO A 311 -9.52 29.36 -6.62
C PRO A 311 -8.79 30.66 -7.00
N GLN A 312 -7.87 31.14 -6.17
CA GLN A 312 -7.04 32.31 -6.48
C GLN A 312 -6.09 32.02 -7.64
N LEU A 313 -5.50 30.82 -7.69
CA LEU A 313 -4.67 30.40 -8.82
C LEU A 313 -5.51 30.23 -10.09
N LEU A 314 -6.73 29.70 -10.01
CA LEU A 314 -7.65 29.63 -11.15
C LEU A 314 -7.97 31.03 -11.70
N LYS A 315 -8.22 32.01 -10.84
CA LYS A 315 -8.41 33.41 -11.27
C LYS A 315 -7.17 33.98 -11.97
N LYS A 316 -5.97 33.68 -11.48
CA LYS A 316 -4.71 34.09 -12.13
C LYS A 316 -4.50 33.37 -13.47
N ILE A 317 -4.83 32.08 -13.57
CA ILE A 317 -4.76 31.35 -14.85
C ILE A 317 -5.74 31.98 -15.84
N LEU A 318 -6.93 32.37 -15.40
CA LEU A 318 -7.91 33.00 -16.28
C LEU A 318 -7.40 34.30 -16.92
N THR A 319 -6.58 35.10 -16.22
CA THR A 319 -6.03 36.34 -16.80
C THR A 319 -5.06 36.09 -17.95
N THR A 320 -4.57 34.86 -18.13
CA THR A 320 -3.71 34.47 -19.24
C THR A 320 -4.48 33.87 -20.41
N LEU A 321 -5.81 33.77 -20.32
CA LEU A 321 -6.66 33.11 -21.30
C LEU A 321 -7.59 34.11 -21.98
N ASP A 322 -7.65 34.02 -23.30
CA ASP A 322 -8.72 34.63 -24.10
C ASP A 322 -9.87 33.62 -24.29
N LEU A 323 -11.01 33.84 -23.63
CA LEU A 323 -12.18 32.94 -23.71
C LEU A 323 -12.92 33.02 -25.06
N GLN A 324 -12.58 33.96 -25.94
CA GLN A 324 -13.06 33.96 -27.32
C GLN A 324 -12.34 32.92 -28.19
N ASN A 325 -11.14 32.50 -27.76
CA ASN A 325 -10.36 31.47 -28.43
C ASN A 325 -10.91 30.05 -28.09
N PRO A 326 -11.31 29.24 -29.11
CA PRO A 326 -11.84 27.89 -28.90
C PRO A 326 -10.92 26.97 -28.07
N ASN A 327 -9.60 27.06 -28.25
CA ASN A 327 -8.65 26.22 -27.54
C ASN A 327 -8.55 26.61 -26.06
N HIS A 328 -8.58 27.90 -25.77
CA HIS A 328 -8.55 28.41 -24.39
C HIS A 328 -9.84 28.07 -23.64
N ILE A 329 -11.01 28.21 -24.26
CA ILE A 329 -12.27 27.82 -23.59
C ILE A 329 -12.33 26.32 -23.31
N SER A 330 -11.82 25.48 -24.21
CA SER A 330 -11.72 24.03 -23.99
C SER A 330 -10.82 23.68 -22.81
N PHE A 331 -9.63 24.30 -22.76
CA PHE A 331 -8.71 24.16 -21.63
C PHE A 331 -9.33 24.67 -20.32
N TRP A 332 -10.01 25.82 -20.35
CA TRP A 332 -10.66 26.41 -19.18
C TRP A 332 -11.79 25.55 -18.65
N ALA A 333 -12.66 25.03 -19.54
CA ALA A 333 -13.70 24.09 -19.19
C ALA A 333 -13.10 22.83 -18.54
N ALA A 334 -12.04 22.28 -19.10
CA ALA A 334 -11.35 21.11 -18.51
C ALA A 334 -10.76 21.41 -17.13
N CYS A 335 -10.20 22.61 -16.91
CA CYS A 335 -9.69 23.04 -15.61
C CYS A 335 -10.79 23.09 -14.54
N LEU A 336 -11.91 23.75 -14.85
CA LEU A 336 -13.03 23.90 -13.91
C LEU A 336 -13.69 22.55 -13.63
N VAL A 337 -13.91 21.72 -14.66
CA VAL A 337 -14.45 20.37 -14.45
C VAL A 337 -13.50 19.54 -13.59
N ALA A 338 -12.18 19.56 -13.84
CA ALA A 338 -11.21 18.86 -13.01
C ALA A 338 -11.25 19.31 -11.54
N PHE A 339 -11.42 20.61 -11.31
CA PHE A 339 -11.47 21.21 -9.97
C PHE A 339 -12.76 20.82 -9.22
N PHE A 340 -13.94 20.97 -9.83
CA PHE A 340 -15.23 20.74 -9.16
C PHE A 340 -15.67 19.26 -9.08
N SER A 341 -15.21 18.42 -10.01
CA SER A 341 -15.50 16.97 -10.00
C SER A 341 -14.44 16.13 -9.27
N PHE A 342 -13.30 16.74 -8.93
CA PHE A 342 -12.11 16.06 -8.40
C PHE A 342 -11.59 14.95 -9.33
N PHE A 343 -11.85 15.01 -10.63
CA PHE A 343 -11.51 13.93 -11.55
C PHE A 343 -10.02 13.71 -11.77
N ARG A 344 -9.67 12.45 -12.09
CA ARG A 344 -8.33 12.08 -12.58
C ARG A 344 -8.24 12.36 -14.08
N LYS A 345 -7.02 12.47 -14.61
CA LYS A 345 -6.79 12.64 -16.06
C LYS A 345 -7.54 11.62 -16.92
N SER A 346 -7.68 10.37 -16.46
CA SER A 346 -8.35 9.28 -17.19
C SER A 346 -9.87 9.46 -17.30
N ASN A 347 -10.48 10.27 -16.43
CA ASN A 347 -11.91 10.56 -16.50
C ASN A 347 -12.20 11.75 -17.44
N LEU A 348 -11.20 12.56 -17.75
CA LEU A 348 -11.36 13.79 -18.54
C LEU A 348 -10.86 13.64 -19.96
N PHE A 349 -9.73 12.97 -20.15
CA PHE A 349 -8.99 12.99 -21.41
C PHE A 349 -8.87 11.61 -22.01
N VAL A 350 -8.97 11.57 -23.34
CA VAL A 350 -8.69 10.41 -24.18
C VAL A 350 -7.27 10.50 -24.74
N PRO A 351 -6.56 9.37 -24.92
CA PRO A 351 -5.20 9.39 -25.51
C PRO A 351 -5.18 9.90 -26.95
N THR A 352 -6.09 9.38 -27.78
CA THR A 352 -6.23 9.71 -29.20
C THR A 352 -7.70 9.58 -29.63
N LEU A 353 -8.06 10.09 -30.81
CA LEU A 353 -9.41 9.92 -31.36
C LEU A 353 -9.70 8.46 -31.73
N ALA A 354 -8.70 7.72 -32.22
CA ALA A 354 -8.84 6.29 -32.56
C ALA A 354 -9.07 5.40 -31.33
N GLU A 355 -8.55 5.79 -30.16
CA GLU A 355 -8.75 5.08 -28.89
C GLU A 355 -10.03 5.52 -28.15
N PHE A 356 -10.82 6.43 -28.72
CA PHE A 356 -12.05 6.88 -28.09
C PHE A 356 -13.14 5.79 -28.12
N ASP A 357 -13.50 5.35 -26.92
CA ASP A 357 -14.65 4.49 -26.65
C ASP A 357 -15.66 5.21 -25.74
N ALA A 358 -16.87 5.47 -26.22
CA ALA A 358 -17.94 6.16 -25.48
C ALA A 358 -18.53 5.33 -24.32
N GLY A 359 -18.31 4.02 -24.29
CA GLY A 359 -18.63 3.18 -23.14
C GLY A 359 -17.60 3.31 -22.02
N LYS A 360 -16.39 3.80 -22.31
CA LYS A 360 -15.28 3.91 -21.35
C LYS A 360 -14.92 5.35 -20.98
N HIS A 361 -15.04 6.29 -21.90
CA HIS A 361 -14.58 7.67 -21.74
C HIS A 361 -15.75 8.65 -21.66
N LEU A 362 -15.53 9.76 -20.96
CA LEU A 362 -16.51 10.84 -20.89
C LEU A 362 -16.74 11.43 -22.28
N SER A 363 -17.99 11.34 -22.74
CA SER A 363 -18.40 11.81 -24.06
C SER A 363 -19.37 12.99 -23.96
N ARG A 364 -19.64 13.68 -25.07
CA ARG A 364 -20.59 14.80 -25.08
C ARG A 364 -22.01 14.42 -24.66
N GLN A 365 -22.43 13.19 -24.94
CA GLN A 365 -23.76 12.70 -24.56
C GLN A 365 -23.89 12.49 -23.04
N ASP A 366 -22.77 12.38 -22.33
CA ASP A 366 -22.73 12.20 -20.89
C ASP A 366 -22.73 13.54 -20.12
N ILE A 367 -22.78 14.68 -20.84
CA ILE A 367 -22.88 16.04 -20.29
C ILE A 367 -24.33 16.50 -20.43
N VAL A 368 -25.05 16.56 -19.31
CA VAL A 368 -26.46 16.97 -19.29
C VAL A 368 -26.57 18.34 -18.64
N PHE A 369 -26.98 19.35 -19.41
CA PHE A 369 -27.20 20.70 -18.89
C PHE A 369 -28.58 20.80 -18.23
N GLN A 370 -28.62 21.38 -17.03
CA GLN A 370 -29.82 21.58 -16.21
C GLN A 370 -29.89 23.02 -15.71
N THR A 371 -31.04 23.44 -15.18
CA THR A 371 -31.21 24.79 -14.61
C THR A 371 -30.28 25.02 -13.40
N SER A 372 -30.06 23.99 -12.58
CA SER A 372 -29.17 24.02 -11.40
C SER A 372 -27.69 23.91 -11.74
N GLY A 373 -27.32 23.54 -12.97
CA GLY A 373 -25.92 23.30 -13.33
C GLY A 373 -25.72 22.31 -14.47
N THR A 374 -24.74 21.42 -14.30
CA THR A 374 -24.41 20.40 -15.29
C THR A 374 -24.18 19.08 -14.60
N LEU A 375 -24.83 18.02 -15.09
CA LEU A 375 -24.65 16.67 -14.59
C LEU A 375 -23.71 15.92 -15.53
N LEU A 376 -22.65 15.32 -14.97
CA LEU A 376 -21.75 14.44 -15.68
C LEU A 376 -22.06 12.98 -15.36
N ARG A 377 -22.19 12.13 -16.39
CA ARG A 377 -22.47 10.70 -16.27
C ARG A 377 -21.25 9.84 -16.59
N ILE A 378 -20.69 9.17 -15.59
CA ILE A 378 -19.43 8.44 -15.71
C ILE A 378 -19.72 6.95 -15.60
N ARG A 379 -19.48 6.24 -16.71
CA ARG A 379 -19.70 4.78 -16.80
C ARG A 379 -18.49 3.98 -16.33
N LYS A 380 -17.29 4.50 -16.53
CA LYS A 380 -16.04 3.83 -16.18
C LYS A 380 -15.07 4.79 -15.51
N SER A 381 -14.55 4.35 -14.36
CA SER A 381 -13.55 5.08 -13.59
C SER A 381 -12.58 4.07 -12.98
N LYS A 382 -11.52 4.56 -12.30
CA LYS A 382 -10.62 3.67 -11.54
C LYS A 382 -11.39 2.79 -10.52
N THR A 383 -12.50 3.30 -10.00
CA THR A 383 -13.33 2.70 -8.94
C THR A 383 -14.56 1.95 -9.50
N ILE A 384 -14.87 2.15 -10.78
CA ILE A 384 -15.94 1.51 -11.55
C ILE A 384 -15.33 0.82 -12.79
N GLN A 385 -14.49 -0.19 -12.57
CA GLN A 385 -13.77 -0.88 -13.66
C GLN A 385 -14.66 -1.80 -14.49
N PHE A 386 -15.76 -2.28 -13.91
CA PHE A 386 -16.70 -3.22 -14.53
C PHE A 386 -17.99 -2.57 -15.01
N ALA A 387 -18.07 -1.22 -15.04
CA ALA A 387 -19.27 -0.47 -15.42
C ALA A 387 -20.54 -0.90 -14.65
N ASN A 388 -20.36 -1.38 -13.41
CA ASN A 388 -21.42 -1.97 -12.59
C ASN A 388 -22.37 -0.94 -11.96
N ARG A 389 -22.07 0.35 -12.11
CA ARG A 389 -22.93 1.46 -11.70
C ARG A 389 -22.65 2.70 -12.55
N LEU A 390 -23.63 3.56 -12.70
CA LEU A 390 -23.46 4.89 -13.27
C LEU A 390 -23.11 5.87 -12.15
N LEU A 391 -22.00 6.60 -12.29
CA LEU A 391 -21.66 7.68 -11.37
C LEU A 391 -22.15 9.00 -11.94
N GLU A 392 -23.00 9.69 -11.18
CA GLU A 392 -23.50 11.01 -11.55
C GLU A 392 -22.83 12.08 -10.69
N ILE A 393 -22.13 13.02 -11.33
CA ILE A 393 -21.40 14.09 -10.66
C ILE A 393 -22.03 15.44 -11.04
N PRO A 394 -22.68 16.13 -10.09
CA PRO A 394 -23.21 17.46 -10.34
C PRO A 394 -22.09 18.51 -10.31
N LEU A 395 -22.16 19.44 -11.26
CA LEU A 395 -21.35 20.65 -11.33
C LEU A 395 -22.26 21.87 -11.16
N PRO A 396 -21.90 22.84 -10.31
CA PRO A 396 -22.79 23.94 -9.99
C PRO A 396 -22.89 24.99 -11.12
N ARG A 397 -24.09 25.53 -11.31
CA ARG A 397 -24.27 26.85 -11.93
C ARG A 397 -23.93 27.92 -10.89
N ILE A 398 -22.97 28.79 -11.22
CA ILE A 398 -22.58 29.91 -10.35
C ILE A 398 -22.84 31.20 -11.13
N LEU A 399 -23.84 31.96 -10.71
CA LEU A 399 -24.25 33.18 -11.41
C LEU A 399 -23.13 34.22 -11.35
N ASN A 400 -22.87 34.89 -12.48
CA ASN A 400 -21.89 35.98 -12.62
C ASN A 400 -20.46 35.64 -12.15
N SER A 401 -20.11 34.35 -12.06
CA SER A 401 -18.77 33.92 -11.68
C SER A 401 -17.99 33.40 -12.87
N PRO A 402 -16.76 33.90 -13.12
CA PRO A 402 -15.91 33.35 -14.17
C PRO A 402 -15.40 31.93 -13.86
N LEU A 403 -15.57 31.48 -12.61
CA LEU A 403 -15.25 30.12 -12.17
C LEU A 403 -16.43 29.16 -12.32
N CYS A 404 -17.51 29.54 -13.02
CA CYS A 404 -18.67 28.67 -13.22
C CYS A 404 -18.35 27.51 -14.19
N PRO A 405 -18.30 26.25 -13.71
CA PRO A 405 -17.98 25.10 -14.57
C PRO A 405 -19.06 24.87 -15.64
N SER A 406 -20.34 25.05 -15.29
CA SER A 406 -21.46 24.88 -16.23
C SER A 406 -21.43 25.91 -17.36
N GLN A 407 -21.06 27.17 -17.08
CA GLN A 407 -20.93 28.19 -18.13
C GLN A 407 -19.76 27.86 -19.07
N ALA A 408 -18.61 27.50 -18.52
CA ALA A 408 -17.44 27.18 -19.33
C ALA A 408 -17.67 25.95 -20.22
N LEU A 409 -18.30 24.91 -19.68
CA LEU A 409 -18.71 23.72 -20.45
C LEU A 409 -19.69 24.07 -21.57
N LEU A 410 -20.69 24.90 -21.28
CA LEU A 410 -21.67 25.31 -22.29
C LEU A 410 -21.01 26.11 -23.43
N LEU A 411 -20.13 27.05 -23.09
CA LEU A 411 -19.37 27.81 -24.08
C LEU A 411 -18.46 26.92 -24.93
N HIS A 412 -17.75 25.98 -24.30
CA HIS A 412 -16.92 24.98 -24.99
C HIS A 412 -17.72 24.15 -25.99
N VAL A 413 -18.88 23.63 -25.58
CA VAL A 413 -19.76 22.83 -26.44
C VAL A 413 -20.31 23.64 -27.61
N LYS A 414 -20.61 24.93 -27.40
CA LYS A 414 -21.08 25.85 -28.45
C LYS A 414 -19.99 26.28 -29.43
N MET A 415 -18.77 26.55 -28.96
CA MET A 415 -17.68 27.08 -29.79
C MET A 415 -16.96 26.00 -30.60
N ILE A 416 -16.93 24.77 -30.10
CA ILE A 416 -16.26 23.66 -30.79
C ILE A 416 -17.31 22.62 -31.18
N PRO A 417 -17.55 22.36 -32.48
CA PRO A 417 -18.49 21.34 -32.92
C PRO A 417 -17.98 19.93 -32.58
N ALA A 418 -18.90 18.97 -32.46
CA ALA A 418 -18.54 17.57 -32.30
C ALA A 418 -17.90 17.01 -33.59
N VAL A 419 -16.93 16.10 -33.45
CA VAL A 419 -16.25 15.46 -34.59
C VAL A 419 -17.04 14.26 -35.12
N SER A 420 -17.80 13.60 -34.23
CA SER A 420 -18.52 12.35 -34.46
C SER A 420 -19.61 12.19 -33.41
N CYS A 421 -20.60 11.33 -33.66
CA CYS A 421 -21.54 10.90 -32.63
C CYS A 421 -21.35 9.39 -32.38
N PRO A 422 -20.88 8.96 -31.20
CA PRO A 422 -20.49 9.76 -30.03
C PRO A 422 -19.16 10.51 -30.22
N SER A 423 -18.94 11.58 -29.42
CA SER A 423 -17.71 12.40 -29.43
C SER A 423 -17.10 12.53 -28.04
N PRO A 424 -15.76 12.64 -27.88
CA PRO A 424 -15.13 12.99 -26.62
C PRO A 424 -15.67 14.30 -26.02
N ALA A 425 -15.74 14.37 -24.69
CA ALA A 425 -16.23 15.55 -23.98
C ALA A 425 -15.41 16.83 -24.27
N PHE A 426 -14.08 16.72 -24.23
CA PHE A 426 -13.17 17.83 -24.46
C PHE A 426 -12.46 17.68 -25.81
N LEU A 427 -12.61 18.69 -26.65
CA LEU A 427 -12.08 18.79 -28.01
C LEU A 427 -11.33 20.12 -28.14
N HIS A 428 -10.42 20.26 -29.09
CA HIS A 428 -9.77 21.53 -29.43
C HIS A 428 -9.46 21.56 -30.93
N ILE A 429 -9.16 22.74 -31.45
CA ILE A 429 -8.83 22.96 -32.86
C ILE A 429 -7.32 22.94 -33.02
N SER A 430 -6.81 21.96 -33.77
CA SER A 430 -5.41 21.84 -34.13
C SER A 430 -5.28 21.86 -35.65
N LYS A 431 -4.51 22.82 -36.19
CA LYS A 431 -4.30 23.00 -37.64
C LYS A 431 -5.61 23.00 -38.46
N GLY A 432 -6.64 23.68 -37.95
CA GLY A 432 -7.96 23.76 -38.59
C GLY A 432 -8.85 22.52 -38.42
N THR A 433 -8.39 21.47 -37.75
CA THR A 433 -9.15 20.24 -37.50
C THR A 433 -9.53 20.11 -36.04
N THR A 434 -10.76 19.66 -35.78
CA THR A 434 -11.22 19.39 -34.41
C THR A 434 -10.71 18.03 -33.96
N VAL A 435 -9.95 18.01 -32.88
CA VAL A 435 -9.32 16.81 -32.32
C VAL A 435 -9.51 16.76 -30.80
N PRO A 436 -9.42 15.58 -30.16
CA PRO A 436 -9.58 15.49 -28.71
C PRO A 436 -8.54 16.29 -27.95
N LEU A 437 -8.96 16.91 -26.84
CA LEU A 437 -8.02 17.53 -25.90
C LEU A 437 -7.33 16.40 -25.12
N THR A 438 -6.10 16.08 -25.49
CA THR A 438 -5.32 15.03 -24.83
C THR A 438 -4.70 15.55 -23.54
N TYR A 439 -4.29 14.62 -22.66
CA TYR A 439 -3.61 14.99 -21.42
C TYR A 439 -2.30 15.75 -21.65
N SER A 440 -1.54 15.41 -22.70
CA SER A 440 -0.29 16.10 -23.02
C SER A 440 -0.55 17.54 -23.46
N THR A 441 -1.55 17.77 -24.32
CA THR A 441 -1.96 19.12 -24.74
C THR A 441 -2.45 19.93 -23.54
N PHE A 442 -3.33 19.36 -22.72
CA PHE A 442 -3.80 20.01 -21.49
C PHE A 442 -2.64 20.41 -20.56
N LEU A 443 -1.70 19.49 -20.32
CA LEU A 443 -0.56 19.76 -19.45
C LEU A 443 0.37 20.83 -20.02
N HIS A 444 0.55 20.85 -21.35
CA HIS A 444 1.32 21.89 -22.03
C HIS A 444 0.67 23.27 -21.83
N MET A 445 -0.64 23.39 -22.06
CA MET A 445 -1.38 24.65 -21.86
C MET A 445 -1.36 25.12 -20.41
N LEU A 446 -1.47 24.20 -19.45
CA LEU A 446 -1.33 24.49 -18.03
C LEU A 446 0.05 25.05 -17.69
N LYS A 447 1.11 24.38 -18.13
CA LYS A 447 2.48 24.82 -17.88
C LYS A 447 2.77 26.18 -18.54
N HIS A 448 2.24 26.41 -19.74
CA HIS A 448 2.38 27.68 -20.42
C HIS A 448 1.67 28.83 -19.67
N SER A 449 0.45 28.59 -19.18
CA SER A 449 -0.27 29.59 -18.37
C SER A 449 0.46 29.89 -17.06
N LEU A 450 0.98 28.86 -16.39
CA LEU A 450 1.75 29.00 -15.15
C LEU A 450 3.10 29.71 -15.36
N SER A 451 3.77 29.49 -16.50
CA SER A 451 5.03 30.16 -16.80
C SER A 451 4.85 31.65 -17.07
N GLN A 452 3.75 32.05 -17.72
CA GLN A 452 3.38 33.46 -17.88
C GLN A 452 3.15 34.16 -16.53
N LEU A 453 2.70 33.42 -15.52
CA LEU A 453 2.54 33.89 -14.14
C LEU A 453 3.84 33.83 -13.31
N LYS A 454 4.98 33.45 -13.91
CA LYS A 454 6.28 33.26 -13.25
C LYS A 454 6.26 32.26 -12.08
N LEU A 455 5.40 31.23 -12.16
CA LEU A 455 5.32 30.16 -11.16
C LEU A 455 6.15 28.94 -11.58
N ASP A 456 6.72 28.22 -10.60
CA ASP A 456 7.34 26.93 -10.86
C ASP A 456 6.28 25.89 -11.31
N THR A 457 6.49 25.34 -12.50
CA THR A 457 5.57 24.38 -13.12
C THR A 457 5.81 22.94 -12.69
N SER A 458 6.95 22.63 -12.06
CA SER A 458 7.35 21.26 -11.70
C SER A 458 6.38 20.60 -10.71
N GLY A 459 5.80 21.42 -9.82
CA GLY A 459 4.84 21.05 -8.80
C GLY A 459 3.41 20.81 -9.30
N TYR A 460 3.07 21.17 -10.54
CA TYR A 460 1.68 21.15 -11.03
C TYR A 460 1.38 20.04 -12.05
N SER A 461 0.16 19.52 -12.00
CA SER A 461 -0.38 18.54 -12.96
C SER A 461 -1.91 18.51 -12.90
N SER A 462 -2.58 17.66 -13.68
CA SER A 462 -4.04 17.45 -13.51
C SER A 462 -4.41 17.02 -12.08
N HIS A 463 -3.49 16.35 -11.36
CA HIS A 463 -3.73 15.92 -9.99
C HIS A 463 -3.82 17.09 -9.00
N SER A 464 -3.22 18.23 -9.35
CA SER A 464 -3.28 19.47 -8.57
C SER A 464 -4.69 20.05 -8.47
N PHE A 465 -5.52 19.88 -9.51
CA PHE A 465 -6.93 20.29 -9.51
C PHE A 465 -7.76 19.42 -8.57
N ARG A 466 -7.57 18.09 -8.64
CA ARG A 466 -8.21 17.14 -7.73
C ARG A 466 -7.87 17.45 -6.27
N ARG A 467 -6.59 17.70 -5.97
CA ARG A 467 -6.14 18.07 -4.63
C ARG A 467 -6.76 19.39 -4.20
N GLY A 468 -6.59 20.44 -5.00
CA GLY A 468 -7.06 21.79 -4.67
C GLY A 468 -8.58 21.88 -4.51
N GLY A 469 -9.35 21.21 -5.37
CA GLY A 469 -10.80 21.17 -5.24
C GLY A 469 -11.26 20.47 -3.96
N ALA A 470 -10.66 19.33 -3.62
CA ALA A 470 -11.00 18.59 -2.40
C ALA A 470 -10.65 19.37 -1.13
N THR A 471 -9.48 20.01 -1.11
CA THR A 471 -9.05 20.89 -0.02
C THR A 471 -9.99 22.08 0.12
N PHE A 472 -10.34 22.74 -0.99
CA PHE A 472 -11.24 23.89 -0.96
C PHE A 472 -12.66 23.52 -0.51
N ALA A 473 -13.18 22.36 -0.91
CA ALA A 473 -14.46 21.87 -0.43
C ALA A 473 -14.46 21.64 1.09
N LEU A 474 -13.37 21.10 1.64
CA LEU A 474 -13.20 20.97 3.09
C LEU A 474 -13.15 22.34 3.78
N GLU A 475 -12.42 23.30 3.21
CA GLU A 475 -12.36 24.69 3.71
C GLU A 475 -13.73 25.39 3.69
N CYS A 476 -14.61 25.03 2.75
CA CYS A 476 -15.99 25.47 2.70
C CYS A 476 -16.92 24.74 3.69
N GLY A 477 -16.40 23.83 4.53
CA GLY A 477 -17.18 23.09 5.52
C GLY A 477 -17.93 21.87 4.98
N VAL A 478 -17.63 21.40 3.77
CA VAL A 478 -18.23 20.18 3.23
C VAL A 478 -17.70 18.97 3.99
N SER A 479 -18.59 18.08 4.43
CA SER A 479 -18.19 16.88 5.17
C SER A 479 -17.27 15.98 4.34
N SER A 480 -16.40 15.25 5.02
CA SER A 480 -15.47 14.32 4.39
C SER A 480 -16.17 13.27 3.54
N ASP A 481 -17.36 12.83 3.95
CA ASP A 481 -18.15 11.81 3.26
C ASP A 481 -18.73 12.32 1.94
N LEU A 482 -19.19 13.58 1.92
CA LEU A 482 -19.68 14.23 0.69
C LEU A 482 -18.52 14.50 -0.28
N ILE A 483 -17.36 14.93 0.21
CA ILE A 483 -16.15 15.06 -0.60
C ILE A 483 -15.78 13.68 -1.18
N GLN A 484 -15.80 12.64 -0.35
CA GLN A 484 -15.51 11.27 -0.75
C GLN A 484 -16.43 10.78 -1.88
N ALA A 485 -17.73 11.07 -1.75
CA ALA A 485 -18.75 10.75 -2.76
C ALA A 485 -18.53 11.51 -4.08
N GLN A 486 -18.30 12.84 -4.01
CA GLN A 486 -18.10 13.70 -5.18
C GLN A 486 -16.88 13.26 -6.02
N GLY A 487 -15.78 12.83 -5.40
CA GLY A 487 -14.58 12.38 -6.12
C GLY A 487 -14.50 10.88 -6.40
N ASP A 488 -15.57 10.12 -6.10
CA ASP A 488 -15.66 8.66 -6.23
C ASP A 488 -14.47 7.93 -5.58
N TRP A 489 -14.25 8.20 -4.29
CA TRP A 489 -13.18 7.58 -3.50
C TRP A 489 -13.71 6.37 -2.71
N LYS A 490 -13.14 5.17 -2.93
CA LYS A 490 -13.46 3.95 -2.15
C LYS A 490 -12.67 3.77 -0.86
N SER A 491 -11.65 4.61 -0.60
CA SER A 491 -10.76 4.50 0.55
C SER A 491 -10.33 5.86 1.09
N GLU A 492 -9.78 5.84 2.30
CA GLU A 492 -9.18 6.99 3.03
C GLU A 492 -7.99 7.66 2.32
N ALA A 493 -7.67 7.25 1.09
CA ALA A 493 -6.65 7.89 0.26
C ALA A 493 -6.93 9.38 0.00
N TYR A 494 -8.16 9.86 0.18
CA TYR A 494 -8.48 11.29 0.09
C TYR A 494 -7.96 12.11 1.27
N LYS A 495 -7.80 11.50 2.47
CA LYS A 495 -7.20 12.15 3.64
C LYS A 495 -5.77 12.65 3.38
N GLY A 496 -5.04 12.00 2.48
CA GLY A 496 -3.73 12.48 2.02
C GLY A 496 -3.74 13.75 1.16
N TYR A 497 -4.91 14.18 0.66
CA TYR A 497 -5.10 15.44 -0.06
C TYR A 497 -5.57 16.58 0.83
N LEU A 498 -6.18 16.26 1.97
CA LEU A 498 -6.69 17.22 2.93
C LEU A 498 -5.53 17.69 3.80
N ASP A 499 -4.97 18.84 3.44
CA ASP A 499 -4.01 19.56 4.27
C ASP A 499 -4.77 20.73 4.89
N PRO A 500 -5.32 20.60 6.12
CA PRO A 500 -6.16 21.63 6.69
C PRO A 500 -5.32 22.89 6.93
N SER A 501 -5.66 23.95 6.21
CA SER A 501 -5.03 25.26 6.37
C SER A 501 -5.20 25.78 7.80
N PHE A 502 -4.32 26.69 8.22
CA PHE A 502 -4.39 27.30 9.55
C PHE A 502 -5.77 27.92 9.82
N SER A 503 -6.37 28.54 8.80
CA SER A 503 -7.74 29.10 8.86
C SER A 503 -8.80 28.04 9.19
N HIS A 504 -8.68 26.83 8.67
CA HIS A 504 -9.62 25.75 8.95
C HIS A 504 -9.46 25.21 10.38
N LYS A 505 -8.22 25.10 10.87
CA LYS A 505 -7.96 24.78 12.28
C LYS A 505 -8.53 25.84 13.21
N GLN A 506 -8.46 27.11 12.81
CA GLN A 506 -9.02 28.23 13.57
C GLN A 506 -10.56 28.21 13.58
N GLN A 507 -11.22 27.82 12.48
CA GLN A 507 -12.68 27.61 12.46
C GLN A 507 -13.12 26.49 13.40
N VAL A 508 -12.37 25.38 13.48
CA VAL A 508 -12.65 24.29 14.44
C VAL A 508 -12.55 24.82 15.88
N MET A 509 -11.50 25.58 16.19
CA MET A 509 -11.34 26.16 17.53
C MET A 509 -12.41 27.21 17.86
N ASN A 510 -12.84 28.00 16.87
CA ASN A 510 -13.93 28.96 17.06
C ASN A 510 -15.28 28.25 17.28
N ALA A 511 -15.53 27.13 16.59
CA ALA A 511 -16.72 26.32 16.83
C ALA A 511 -16.70 25.66 18.23
N PHE A 512 -15.54 25.19 18.68
CA PHE A 512 -15.33 24.71 20.05
C PHE A 512 -15.58 25.81 21.09
N ALA A 513 -15.03 27.01 20.87
CA ALA A 513 -15.22 28.15 21.76
C ALA A 513 -16.70 28.56 21.85
N SER A 514 -17.40 28.63 20.73
CA SER A 514 -18.84 28.96 20.71
C SER A 514 -19.70 27.90 21.39
N ALA A 515 -19.34 26.61 21.30
CA ALA A 515 -20.07 25.52 21.96
C ALA A 515 -19.85 25.48 23.49
N LEU A 516 -18.73 26.01 23.98
CA LEU A 516 -18.43 26.17 25.41
C LEU A 516 -18.96 27.48 26.00
N SER A 517 -19.43 28.39 25.15
CA SER A 517 -19.99 29.69 25.53
C SER A 517 -21.52 29.70 25.60
N GLN A 518 -22.15 28.55 25.38
CA GLN A 518 -23.57 28.26 25.64
C GLN A 518 -23.67 27.45 26.92
#